data_AF-A0A2X5SKJ5-F1
#
_entry.id   AF-A0A2X5SKJ5-F1
#
_cell.length_a   1.000
_cell.length_b   1.000
_cell.length_c   1.000
_cell.angle_alpha   90.00
_cell.angle_beta   90.00
_cell.angle_gamma   90.00
#
_symmetry.space_group_name_H-M   'P 1'
#
loop_
_entity.id
_entity.type
_entity.pdbx_description
1 polymer ?
#
loop_
_entity_poly.entity_id
_entity_poly.type
_entity_poly.pdbx_seq_one_letter_code
_entity_poly.pdbx_strand_id
1 'polypeptide(L)'
;MTAGCGPGDKLAFHHPGDLHVVGHYLCIPSSPGDHLSYYLLSYSADQYQSPLAYEDNIDRKYPDTCFIANVKKPADYNLLYIINGMKYRVDFVVNEEGDLKIIRR
;
A
#
# COMPACT_ATOMS: atom_id res chain seq x y z
N MET A 1 -15.91 35.95 6.30
CA MET A 1 -15.61 34.67 6.98
C MET A 1 -15.14 33.69 5.93
N THR A 2 -13.87 33.71 5.57
CA THR A 2 -13.28 32.74 4.64
C THR A 2 -12.81 31.55 5.48
N ALA A 3 -13.58 30.46 5.46
CA ALA A 3 -13.14 29.18 5.97
C ALA A 3 -12.00 28.68 5.06
N GLY A 4 -10.77 29.10 5.38
CA GLY A 4 -9.57 28.61 4.74
C GLY A 4 -9.38 27.15 5.14
N CYS A 5 -9.23 26.28 4.15
CA CYS A 5 -8.93 24.86 4.28
C CYS A 5 -8.03 24.58 5.47
N GLY A 6 -8.54 23.83 6.45
CA GLY A 6 -7.67 23.22 7.45
C GLY A 6 -6.58 22.41 6.74
N PRO A 7 -5.41 22.21 7.36
CA PRO A 7 -4.48 21.21 6.90
C PRO A 7 -5.20 19.88 7.06
N GLY A 8 -5.97 19.47 6.05
CA GLY A 8 -6.46 18.11 5.98
C GLY A 8 -5.20 17.27 6.03
N ASP A 9 -5.04 16.52 7.12
CA ASP A 9 -4.00 15.55 7.36
C ASP A 9 -3.90 14.63 6.15
N LYS A 10 -3.23 15.10 5.10
CA LYS A 10 -2.93 14.33 3.92
C LYS A 10 -1.89 13.38 4.43
N LEU A 11 -2.33 12.21 4.87
CA LEU A 11 -1.51 11.17 5.49
C LEU A 11 -0.19 11.11 4.71
N ALA A 12 0.85 11.58 5.37
CA ALA A 12 2.09 11.92 4.69
C ALA A 12 2.95 10.64 4.67
N PHE A 13 2.63 9.73 3.73
CA PHE A 13 3.37 8.49 3.53
C PHE A 13 4.71 8.80 2.85
N HIS A 14 5.73 9.05 3.67
CA HIS A 14 7.04 9.51 3.23
C HIS A 14 8.14 8.46 3.34
N HIS A 15 7.94 7.42 4.15
CA HIS A 15 8.96 6.38 4.25
C HIS A 15 8.92 5.50 3.01
N PRO A 16 10.08 5.22 2.39
CA PRO A 16 10.16 4.25 1.31
C PRO A 16 9.78 2.88 1.88
N GLY A 17 8.71 2.29 1.36
CA GLY A 17 8.31 0.94 1.71
C GLY A 17 8.91 -0.09 0.77
N ASP A 18 8.58 -1.35 1.04
CA ASP A 18 8.92 -2.48 0.19
C ASP A 18 7.73 -3.44 0.17
N LEU A 19 7.71 -4.37 -0.79
CA LEU A 19 6.70 -5.41 -0.88
C LEU A 19 7.26 -6.64 -1.58
N HIS A 20 6.72 -7.81 -1.27
CA HIS A 20 7.08 -9.06 -1.93
C HIS A 20 5.84 -9.77 -2.45
N VAL A 21 5.97 -10.47 -3.57
CA VAL A 21 4.90 -11.30 -4.11
C VAL A 21 5.16 -12.75 -3.74
N VAL A 22 4.19 -13.38 -3.09
CA VAL A 22 4.23 -14.81 -2.75
C VAL A 22 2.99 -15.47 -3.36
N GLY A 23 3.15 -16.03 -4.56
CA GLY A 23 2.02 -16.56 -5.33
C GLY A 23 1.03 -15.44 -5.71
N HIS A 24 -0.17 -15.45 -5.12
CA HIS A 24 -1.22 -14.43 -5.32
C HIS A 24 -1.29 -13.40 -4.18
N TYR A 25 -0.39 -13.50 -3.19
CA TYR A 25 -0.36 -12.61 -2.04
C TYR A 25 0.67 -11.51 -2.25
N LEU A 26 0.28 -10.28 -1.92
CA LEU A 26 1.20 -9.18 -1.70
C LEU A 26 1.51 -9.15 -0.21
N CYS A 27 2.79 -9.25 0.12
CA CYS A 27 3.27 -9.30 1.49
C CYS A 27 4.09 -8.05 1.81
N ILE A 28 3.71 -7.37 2.88
CA ILE A 28 4.50 -6.27 3.44
C ILE A 28 5.61 -6.91 4.30
N PRO A 29 6.90 -6.59 4.06
CA PRO A 29 7.98 -7.05 4.91
C PRO A 29 7.75 -6.63 6.36
N SER A 30 7.84 -7.60 7.27
CA SER A 30 7.66 -7.40 8.70
C SER A 30 8.52 -8.38 9.51
N SER A 31 8.79 -8.01 10.76
CA SER A 31 9.57 -8.77 11.74
C SER A 31 8.72 -9.16 12.95
N PRO A 32 9.13 -10.16 13.75
CA PRO A 32 8.44 -10.49 15.00
C PRO A 32 8.27 -9.27 15.90
N GLY A 33 7.03 -8.97 16.29
CA GLY A 33 6.68 -7.79 17.08
C GLY A 33 6.10 -6.63 16.25
N ASP A 34 6.18 -6.70 14.92
CA ASP A 34 5.57 -5.71 14.05
C ASP A 34 4.05 -5.83 13.99
N HIS A 35 3.41 -4.67 13.91
CA HIS A 35 1.97 -4.49 13.90
C HIS A 35 1.53 -3.65 12.70
N LEU A 36 0.89 -4.29 11.73
CA LEU A 36 0.24 -3.64 10.60
C LEU A 36 -1.12 -3.11 11.04
N SER A 37 -1.33 -1.81 10.86
CA SER A 37 -2.53 -1.08 11.31
C SER A 37 -3.38 -0.51 10.18
N TYR A 38 -2.81 -0.43 8.98
CA TYR A 38 -3.45 0.16 7.81
C TYR A 38 -2.75 -0.32 6.54
N TYR A 39 -3.52 -0.58 5.49
CA TYR A 39 -3.00 -0.61 4.13
C TYR A 39 -4.03 -0.13 3.11
N LEU A 40 -3.53 0.42 2.00
CA LEU A 40 -4.30 0.89 0.86
C LEU A 40 -3.55 0.56 -0.42
N LEU A 41 -4.11 -0.32 -1.24
CA LEU A 41 -3.64 -0.60 -2.58
C LEU A 41 -4.52 0.11 -3.60
N SER A 42 -3.90 0.95 -4.42
CA SER A 42 -4.53 1.67 -5.52
C SER A 42 -3.72 1.52 -6.81
N TYR A 43 -4.31 1.84 -7.96
CA TYR A 43 -3.64 1.79 -9.26
C TYR A 43 -3.95 3.01 -10.11
N SER A 44 -2.99 3.46 -10.92
CA SER A 44 -2.95 4.81 -11.51
C SER A 44 -4.02 5.10 -12.54
N ALA A 45 -4.58 4.06 -13.17
CA ALA A 45 -5.63 4.19 -14.16
C ALA A 45 -7.01 4.51 -13.54
N ASP A 46 -7.14 4.47 -12.22
CA ASP A 46 -8.45 4.46 -11.55
C ASP A 46 -8.55 5.41 -10.36
N GLN A 47 -8.04 6.63 -10.55
CA GLN A 47 -7.98 7.69 -9.54
C GLN A 47 -9.37 8.12 -9.01
N TYR A 48 -10.46 7.59 -9.59
CA TYR A 48 -11.85 7.89 -9.25
C TYR A 48 -12.68 6.68 -8.80
N GLN A 49 -12.10 5.47 -8.71
CA GLN A 49 -12.80 4.28 -8.17
C GLN A 49 -12.24 3.85 -6.82
N SER A 50 -13.01 2.96 -6.16
CA SER A 50 -12.67 2.34 -4.90
C SER A 50 -11.27 1.68 -4.95
N PRO A 51 -10.52 1.72 -3.84
CA PRO A 51 -9.23 1.04 -3.74
C PRO A 51 -9.37 -0.45 -4.08
N LEU A 52 -8.32 -1.04 -4.67
CA LEU A 52 -8.31 -2.47 -4.98
C LEU A 52 -8.27 -3.34 -3.72
N ALA A 53 -7.60 -2.85 -2.69
CA ALA A 53 -7.62 -3.43 -1.36
C ALA A 53 -7.42 -2.32 -0.33
N TYR A 54 -8.21 -2.34 0.73
CA TYR A 54 -8.16 -1.34 1.78
C TYR A 54 -8.64 -1.95 3.09
N GLU A 55 -7.83 -1.82 4.13
CA GLU A 55 -8.26 -2.05 5.51
C GLU A 55 -7.61 -0.99 6.41
N ASP A 56 -8.40 -0.48 7.35
CA ASP A 56 -8.01 0.53 8.34
C ASP A 56 -8.40 0.06 9.74
N ASN A 57 -7.64 0.49 10.75
CA ASN A 57 -7.76 0.07 12.16
C ASN A 57 -7.68 -1.45 12.33
N ILE A 58 -6.77 -2.11 11.60
CA ILE A 58 -6.51 -3.55 11.75
C ILE A 58 -5.45 -3.81 12.82
N ASP A 59 -5.49 -5.00 13.41
CA ASP A 59 -4.46 -5.51 14.33
C ASP A 59 -3.86 -6.79 13.74
N ARG A 60 -3.12 -6.61 12.62
CA ARG A 60 -2.41 -7.72 11.97
C ARG A 60 -0.98 -7.76 12.45
N LYS A 61 -0.60 -8.87 13.08
CA LYS A 61 0.74 -9.08 13.64
C LYS A 61 1.54 -10.00 12.74
N TYR A 62 2.87 -9.85 12.76
CA TYR A 62 3.76 -10.84 12.14
C TYR A 62 3.34 -12.28 12.53
N PRO A 63 3.27 -13.23 11.57
CA PRO A 63 3.66 -13.11 10.16
C PRO A 63 2.52 -12.70 9.19
N ASP A 64 1.34 -12.33 9.69
CA ASP A 64 0.13 -12.09 8.88
C ASP A 64 0.10 -10.67 8.27
N THR A 65 1.13 -10.31 7.51
CA THR A 65 1.23 -9.03 6.78
C THR A 65 1.03 -9.18 5.27
N CYS A 66 0.41 -10.29 4.86
CA CYS A 66 0.08 -10.59 3.48
C CYS A 66 -1.42 -10.39 3.21
N PHE A 67 -1.75 -9.89 2.03
CA PHE A 67 -3.13 -9.74 1.58
C PHE A 67 -3.29 -10.17 0.12
N ILE A 68 -4.47 -10.70 -0.21
CA ILE A 68 -4.81 -11.09 -1.57
C ILE A 68 -5.06 -9.82 -2.37
N ALA A 69 -4.41 -9.68 -3.52
CA ALA A 69 -4.66 -8.58 -4.44
C ALA A 69 -4.80 -9.10 -5.87
N ASN A 70 -5.96 -8.86 -6.47
CA ASN A 70 -6.18 -9.09 -7.90
C ASN A 70 -5.56 -7.95 -8.71
N VAL A 71 -4.24 -7.98 -8.86
CA VAL A 71 -3.52 -7.00 -9.68
C VAL A 71 -3.87 -7.20 -11.17
N LYS A 72 -4.39 -6.14 -11.79
CA LYS A 72 -4.53 -5.98 -13.25
C LYS A 72 -3.16 -5.80 -13.91
N LYS A 73 -3.06 -6.21 -15.17
CA LYS A 73 -1.84 -6.15 -15.98
C LYS A 73 -2.15 -5.59 -17.37
N PRO A 74 -1.30 -4.73 -17.96
CA PRO A 74 -0.23 -3.97 -17.31
C PRO A 74 -0.81 -2.77 -16.52
N ALA A 75 -0.24 -2.44 -15.36
CA ALA A 75 -0.68 -1.27 -14.59
C ALA A 75 0.37 -0.77 -13.57
N ASP A 76 0.29 0.51 -13.26
CA ASP A 76 1.04 1.17 -12.19
C ASP A 76 0.24 1.18 -10.89
N TYR A 77 0.89 0.89 -9.77
CA TYR A 77 0.28 0.76 -8.46
C TYR A 77 0.93 1.64 -7.42
N ASN A 78 0.13 1.99 -6.41
CA ASN A 78 0.57 2.63 -5.20
C ASN A 78 0.02 1.87 -3.99
N LEU A 79 0.93 1.38 -3.15
CA LEU A 79 0.63 0.77 -1.86
C LEU A 79 1.06 1.72 -0.75
N LEU A 80 0.11 2.06 0.11
CA LEU A 80 0.35 2.80 1.35
C LEU A 80 0.12 1.85 2.52
N TYR A 81 0.99 1.85 3.52
CA TYR A 81 0.77 1.02 4.72
C TYR A 81 1.33 1.66 5.99
N ILE A 82 0.80 1.25 7.14
CA ILE A 82 1.26 1.68 8.45
C ILE A 82 1.66 0.47 9.29
N ILE A 83 2.95 0.32 9.54
CA ILE A 83 3.50 -0.71 10.41
C ILE A 83 4.16 -0.05 11.63
N ASN A 84 3.82 -0.48 12.84
CA ASN A 84 4.28 0.13 14.10
C ASN A 84 4.06 1.66 14.17
N GLY A 85 2.97 2.16 13.58
CA GLY A 85 2.68 3.60 13.51
C GLY A 85 3.47 4.37 12.44
N MET A 86 4.43 3.72 11.75
CA MET A 86 5.26 4.33 10.71
C MET A 86 4.60 4.19 9.34
N LYS A 87 4.55 5.28 8.57
CA LYS A 87 3.79 5.41 7.32
C LYS A 87 4.68 5.22 6.10
N TYR A 88 4.47 4.16 5.35
CA TYR A 88 5.27 3.77 4.19
C TYR A 88 4.50 3.88 2.88
N ARG A 89 5.24 4.18 1.81
CA ARG A 89 4.74 4.21 0.43
C ARG A 89 5.59 3.33 -0.47
N VAL A 90 4.93 2.54 -1.31
CA VAL A 90 5.55 1.77 -2.39
C VAL A 90 4.84 2.10 -3.69
N ASP A 91 5.60 2.57 -4.67
CA ASP A 91 5.14 2.65 -6.05
C ASP A 91 5.73 1.46 -6.80
N PHE A 92 4.93 0.74 -7.57
CA PHE A 92 5.39 -0.41 -8.34
C PHE A 92 4.60 -0.58 -9.63
N VAL A 93 5.20 -1.24 -10.62
CA VAL A 93 4.56 -1.56 -11.89
C VAL A 93 4.38 -3.06 -12.01
N VAL A 94 3.28 -3.48 -12.62
CA VAL A 94 3.09 -4.87 -13.06
C VAL A 94 3.10 -4.88 -14.58
N ASN A 95 4.05 -5.59 -15.18
CA ASN A 95 4.15 -5.71 -16.64
C ASN A 95 3.08 -6.69 -17.20
N GLU A 96 3.05 -6.88 -18.52
CA GLU A 96 2.10 -7.80 -19.17
C GLU A 96 2.30 -9.27 -18.75
N GLU A 97 3.54 -9.67 -18.49
CA GLU A 97 3.92 -11.02 -18.04
C GLU A 97 3.47 -11.27 -16.58
N GLY A 98 3.26 -10.21 -15.81
CA GLY A 98 2.88 -10.26 -14.40
C GLY A 98 4.02 -10.08 -13.42
N ASP A 99 5.22 -9.78 -13.90
CA ASP A 99 6.33 -9.39 -13.06
C ASP A 99 6.09 -8.03 -12.45
N LEU A 100 6.35 -7.97 -11.15
CA LEU A 100 6.26 -6.75 -10.37
C LEU A 100 7.64 -6.12 -10.23
N LYS A 101 7.74 -4.82 -10.52
CA LYS A 101 8.95 -4.04 -10.30
C LYS A 101 8.66 -2.81 -9.45
N ILE A 102 9.28 -2.74 -8.28
CA ILE A 102 9.21 -1.58 -7.40
C ILE A 102 9.95 -0.41 -8.06
N ILE A 103 9.31 0.77 -8.06
CA ILE A 103 9.88 2.03 -8.49
C ILE A 103 10.44 2.73 -7.26
N ARG A 104 11.76 2.83 -7.17
CA ARG A 104 12.43 3.65 -6.16
C ARG A 104 12.65 5.04 -6.76
N ARG A 105 12.03 6.06 -6.16
CA ARG A 105 12.19 7.48 -6.54
C ARG A 105 13.18 8.18 -5.62
#